data_AF-A0A5B2V961-F1
#
_entry.id   AF-A0A5B2V961-F1
#
_cell.length_a   1.000
_cell.length_b   1.000
_cell.length_c   1.000
_cell.angle_alpha   90.00
_cell.angle_beta   90.00
_cell.angle_gamma   90.00
#
_symmetry.space_group_name_H-M   'P 1'
#
loop_
_entity.id
_entity.type
_entity.pdbx_description
1 polymer ?
#
loop_
_entity_poly.entity_id
_entity_poly.type
_entity_poly.pdbx_seq_one_letter_code
_entity_poly.pdbx_strand_id
1 'polypeptide(L)'
;MRLALLASIGLLAGLAAPALADPAAKARETVSVQIDHARVIKLPERTQTVIVGNPIIADVTVQRNGVLILTGKSYGVTNLIALDNAGTMLAESMISVQAPVDSVVVVQRGLERESYSCTPNCQPSILLGDSGRYFSETAGQAQARNSTATSR
;
A
#
# COMPACT_ATOMS: atom_id res chain seq x y z
N MET A 1 42.29 1.06 -73.36
CA MET A 1 43.39 2.03 -73.13
C MET A 1 42.79 3.27 -72.45
N ARG A 2 43.47 3.78 -71.39
CA ARG A 2 43.11 4.88 -70.44
C ARG A 2 42.36 4.37 -69.19
N LEU A 3 43.02 4.04 -68.05
CA LEU A 3 43.73 4.91 -67.06
C LEU A 3 42.95 6.21 -66.77
N ALA A 4 42.70 6.68 -65.56
CA ALA A 4 42.85 6.28 -64.15
C ALA A 4 42.21 7.46 -63.37
N LEU A 5 41.64 7.28 -62.18
CA LEU A 5 41.88 8.22 -61.06
C LEU A 5 41.31 7.65 -59.75
N LEU A 6 42.17 7.68 -58.74
CA LEU A 6 41.95 7.29 -57.36
C LEU A 6 41.15 8.37 -56.63
N ALA A 7 40.25 7.97 -55.72
CA ALA A 7 39.82 8.82 -54.62
C ALA A 7 39.61 7.95 -53.38
N SER A 8 40.68 7.87 -52.59
CA SER A 8 40.74 7.33 -51.24
C SER A 8 39.81 8.12 -50.32
N ILE A 9 38.79 7.47 -49.74
CA ILE A 9 37.97 8.05 -48.68
C ILE A 9 38.24 7.30 -47.39
N GLY A 10 38.60 8.11 -46.39
CA GLY A 10 39.25 7.72 -45.15
C GLY A 10 38.38 6.91 -44.19
N LEU A 11 39.11 6.10 -43.44
CA LEU A 11 38.78 5.37 -42.24
C LEU A 11 38.14 6.28 -41.17
N LEU A 12 36.89 6.01 -40.80
CA LEU A 12 36.23 6.52 -39.59
C LEU A 12 35.82 5.32 -38.74
N ALA A 13 36.76 4.84 -37.93
CA ALA A 13 36.51 3.85 -36.89
C ALA A 13 35.66 4.50 -35.78
N GLY A 14 34.36 4.25 -35.81
CA GLY A 14 33.44 4.64 -34.74
C GLY A 14 33.76 3.85 -33.47
N LEU A 15 34.31 4.53 -32.46
CA LEU A 15 34.40 4.02 -31.10
C LEU A 15 32.99 3.87 -30.52
N ALA A 16 32.43 2.66 -30.61
CA ALA A 16 31.26 2.28 -29.84
C ALA A 16 31.67 2.15 -28.37
N ALA A 17 31.48 3.21 -27.58
CA ALA A 17 31.59 3.14 -26.13
C ALA A 17 30.47 2.22 -25.60
N PRO A 18 30.77 1.19 -24.79
CA PRO A 18 29.74 0.42 -24.14
C PRO A 18 29.06 1.33 -23.11
N ALA A 19 27.78 1.63 -23.32
CA ALA A 19 26.93 2.23 -22.31
C ALA A 19 26.88 1.26 -21.12
N LEU A 20 27.57 1.61 -20.05
CA LEU A 20 27.45 0.95 -18.76
C LEU A 20 25.99 1.08 -18.32
N ALA A 21 25.23 -0.01 -18.45
CA ALA A 21 23.90 -0.11 -17.89
C ALA A 21 24.04 -0.01 -16.36
N ASP A 22 23.53 1.09 -15.81
CA ASP A 22 23.45 1.34 -14.37
C ASP A 22 22.68 0.16 -13.72
N PRO A 23 23.22 -0.52 -12.69
CA PRO A 23 22.50 -1.59 -12.02
C PRO A 23 21.17 -1.05 -11.51
N ALA A 24 20.09 -1.62 -12.04
CA ALA A 24 18.71 -1.29 -11.72
C ALA A 24 18.54 -1.00 -10.22
N ALA A 25 18.25 0.25 -9.89
CA ALA A 25 17.75 0.63 -8.57
C ALA A 25 16.60 -0.33 -8.24
N LYS A 26 16.77 -1.18 -7.23
CA LYS A 26 15.71 -2.07 -6.80
C LYS A 26 14.51 -1.21 -6.43
N ALA A 27 13.46 -1.26 -7.24
CA ALA A 27 12.23 -0.56 -6.96
C ALA A 27 11.76 -0.95 -5.56
N ARG A 28 11.51 0.05 -4.70
CA ARG A 28 10.89 -0.19 -3.39
C ARG A 28 9.54 -0.87 -3.61
N GLU A 29 9.36 -2.03 -3.02
CA GLU A 29 8.10 -2.78 -3.12
C GLU A 29 6.99 -1.95 -2.49
N THR A 30 5.91 -1.71 -3.24
CA THR A 30 4.73 -1.00 -2.74
C THR A 30 3.60 -2.00 -2.53
N VAL A 31 3.16 -2.12 -1.29
CA VAL A 31 2.06 -2.97 -0.87
C VAL A 31 0.81 -2.12 -0.71
N SER A 32 -0.15 -2.30 -1.61
CA SER A 32 -1.49 -1.72 -1.46
C SER A 32 -2.37 -2.59 -0.56
N VAL A 33 -3.12 -1.94 0.33
CA VAL A 33 -4.18 -2.51 1.18
C VAL A 33 -5.35 -1.53 1.23
N GLN A 34 -6.57 -2.03 1.39
CA GLN A 34 -7.74 -1.18 1.55
C GLN A 34 -7.93 -0.87 3.04
N ILE A 35 -8.49 0.30 3.34
CA ILE A 35 -8.92 0.62 4.71
C ILE A 35 -9.89 -0.44 5.21
N ASP A 36 -9.78 -0.82 6.48
CA ASP A 36 -10.57 -1.85 7.15
C ASP A 36 -10.38 -3.28 6.60
N HIS A 37 -9.43 -3.49 5.68
CA HIS A 37 -9.07 -4.81 5.16
C HIS A 37 -7.69 -5.23 5.66
N ALA A 38 -7.53 -6.56 5.78
CA ALA A 38 -6.25 -7.18 6.06
C ALA A 38 -5.66 -7.82 4.80
N ARG A 39 -4.33 -7.76 4.68
CA ARG A 39 -3.55 -8.42 3.63
C ARG A 39 -2.45 -9.26 4.27
N VAL A 40 -2.31 -10.50 3.79
CA VAL A 40 -1.26 -11.40 4.25
C VAL A 40 0.00 -11.18 3.41
N ILE A 41 1.13 -11.01 4.08
CA ILE A 41 2.44 -10.76 3.48
C ILE A 41 3.43 -11.76 4.06
N LYS A 42 4.35 -12.25 3.24
CA LYS A 42 5.43 -13.11 3.71
C LYS A 42 6.65 -12.28 4.03
N LEU A 43 7.17 -12.41 5.25
CA LEU A 43 8.38 -11.73 5.68
C LEU A 43 9.62 -12.41 5.08
N PRO A 44 10.72 -11.67 4.86
CA PRO A 44 12.01 -12.25 4.55
C PRO A 44 12.44 -13.25 5.63
N GLU A 45 13.22 -14.25 5.22
CA GLU A 45 13.83 -15.17 6.18
C GLU A 45 14.69 -14.41 7.18
N ARG A 46 14.73 -14.91 8.42
CA ARG A 46 15.46 -14.31 9.54
C ARG A 46 14.97 -12.92 9.98
N THR A 47 13.78 -12.49 9.58
CA THR A 47 13.12 -11.31 10.17
C THR A 47 12.85 -11.57 11.65
N GLN A 48 13.22 -10.60 12.48
CA GLN A 48 13.11 -10.68 13.94
C GLN A 48 12.36 -9.47 14.50
N THR A 49 12.60 -8.31 13.90
CA THR A 49 11.90 -7.08 14.26
C THR A 49 11.19 -6.53 13.03
N VAL A 50 9.93 -6.14 13.22
CA VAL A 50 9.15 -5.42 12.21
C VAL A 50 8.77 -4.07 12.79
N ILE A 51 9.00 -3.01 12.01
CA ILE A 51 8.71 -1.64 12.38
C ILE A 51 7.75 -1.07 11.35
N VAL A 52 6.70 -0.42 11.82
CA VAL A 52 5.78 0.36 10.98
C VAL A 52 6.03 1.83 11.24
N GLY A 53 6.21 2.61 10.18
CA GLY A 53 6.51 4.04 10.30
C GLY A 53 5.39 4.83 11.00
N ASN A 54 4.13 4.58 10.62
CA ASN A 54 2.97 5.21 11.25
C ASN A 54 1.84 4.18 11.53
N PRO A 55 1.63 3.77 12.80
CA PRO A 55 0.62 2.79 13.17
C PRO A 55 -0.83 3.30 13.07
N ILE A 56 -1.04 4.61 12.87
CA ILE A 56 -2.37 5.19 12.60
C ILE A 56 -2.81 4.85 11.17
N ILE A 57 -1.87 4.75 10.22
CA ILE A 57 -2.16 4.46 8.81
C ILE A 57 -2.36 2.95 8.62
N ALA A 58 -1.43 2.13 9.12
CA ALA A 58 -1.51 0.68 9.00
C ALA A 58 -0.94 0.00 10.25
N ASP A 59 -1.43 -1.19 10.56
CA ASP A 59 -0.98 -1.99 11.69
C ASP A 59 -0.58 -3.38 11.23
N VAL A 60 0.25 -4.07 12.01
CA VAL A 60 0.74 -5.40 11.65
C VAL A 60 0.69 -6.35 12.83
N THR A 61 0.36 -7.61 12.53
CA THR A 61 0.49 -8.71 13.48
C THR A 61 1.34 -9.80 12.86
N VAL A 62 2.44 -10.13 13.52
CA VAL A 62 3.34 -11.20 13.09
C VAL A 62 2.80 -12.54 13.60
N GLN A 63 2.57 -13.46 12.68
CA GLN A 63 2.18 -14.84 12.97
C GLN A 63 3.40 -15.76 12.99
N ARG A 64 3.22 -16.95 13.56
CA ARG A 64 4.25 -18.01 13.50
C ARG A 64 4.54 -18.34 12.02
N ASN A 65 5.80 -18.70 11.73
CA ASN A 65 6.29 -19.08 10.39
C ASN A 65 6.55 -17.91 9.40
N GLY A 66 6.80 -16.70 9.90
CA GLY A 66 7.20 -15.57 9.05
C GLY A 66 6.06 -15.00 8.18
N VAL A 67 4.82 -15.20 8.61
CA VAL A 67 3.64 -14.60 7.99
C VAL A 67 3.28 -13.33 8.75
N LEU A 68 3.01 -12.25 8.04
CA LEU A 68 2.59 -10.98 8.59
C LEU A 68 1.18 -10.65 8.09
N ILE A 69 0.29 -10.32 9.01
CA ILE A 69 -1.03 -9.78 8.71
C ILE A 69 -0.93 -8.26 8.78
N LEU A 70 -1.02 -7.59 7.64
CA LEU A 70 -1.08 -6.14 7.51
C LEU A 70 -2.53 -5.68 7.49
N THR A 71 -2.92 -4.72 8.32
CA THR A 71 -4.28 -4.16 8.36
C THR A 71 -4.23 -2.67 8.03
N GLY A 72 -5.02 -2.23 7.05
CA GLY A 72 -5.19 -0.81 6.75
C GLY A 72 -6.12 -0.14 7.77
N LYS A 73 -5.67 0.92 8.44
CA LYS A 73 -6.44 1.64 9.47
C LYS A 73 -6.92 3.02 9.02
N SER A 74 -6.09 3.75 8.28
CA SER A 74 -6.42 5.07 7.77
C SER A 74 -5.78 5.31 6.42
N TYR A 75 -6.39 6.18 5.63
CA TYR A 75 -5.84 6.63 4.36
C TYR A 75 -4.43 7.20 4.52
N GLY A 76 -3.56 6.87 3.58
CA GLY A 76 -2.23 7.44 3.50
C GLY A 76 -1.19 6.46 2.98
N VAL A 77 0.06 6.89 3.07
CA VAL A 77 1.23 6.09 2.73
C VAL A 77 2.16 6.05 3.93
N THR A 78 2.59 4.86 4.31
CA THR A 78 3.63 4.64 5.34
C THR A 78 4.63 3.60 4.84
N ASN A 79 5.56 3.17 5.67
CA ASN A 79 6.52 2.13 5.33
C ASN A 79 6.57 1.05 6.42
N LEU A 80 7.03 -0.13 5.99
CA LEU A 80 7.31 -1.28 6.83
C LEU A 80 8.78 -1.64 6.66
N ILE A 81 9.47 -1.78 7.77
CA ILE A 81 10.88 -2.15 7.82
C ILE A 81 11.02 -3.47 8.56
N ALA A 82 11.71 -4.42 7.95
CA ALA A 82 12.04 -5.71 8.54
C ALA A 82 13.55 -5.77 8.84
N LEU A 83 13.91 -6.10 10.08
CA LEU A 83 15.28 -6.21 10.55
C LEU A 83 15.58 -7.64 11.03
N ASP A 84 16.86 -8.03 10.95
CA ASP A 84 17.36 -9.26 11.57
C ASP A 84 17.77 -9.05 13.04
N ASN A 85 18.28 -10.12 13.67
CA ASN A 85 18.76 -10.08 15.06
C ASN A 85 19.92 -9.12 15.31
N ALA A 86 20.69 -8.78 14.28
CA ALA A 86 21.81 -7.83 14.38
C ALA A 86 21.36 -6.38 14.15
N GLY A 87 20.07 -6.15 13.88
CA GLY A 87 19.54 -4.85 13.49
C GLY A 87 19.81 -4.48 12.03
N THR A 88 20.26 -5.43 11.21
CA THR A 88 20.48 -5.21 9.77
C THR A 88 19.14 -5.18 9.05
N MET A 89 18.94 -4.19 8.18
CA MET A 89 17.73 -4.07 7.38
C MET A 89 17.69 -5.16 6.30
N LEU A 90 16.68 -6.01 6.38
CA LEU A 90 16.42 -7.09 5.42
C LEU A 90 15.53 -6.62 4.28
N ALA A 91 14.52 -5.81 4.59
CA ALA A 91 13.60 -5.26 3.59
C ALA A 91 12.97 -3.95 4.07
N GLU A 92 12.64 -3.10 3.10
CA GLU A 92 11.80 -1.93 3.27
C GLU A 92 10.71 -1.95 2.19
N SER A 93 9.46 -1.81 2.61
CA SER A 93 8.30 -1.74 1.72
C SER A 93 7.46 -0.50 2.01
N MET A 94 6.94 0.15 0.98
CA MET A 94 5.94 1.21 1.13
C MET A 94 4.57 0.56 1.28
N ILE A 95 3.76 1.03 2.22
CA ILE A 95 2.37 0.63 2.41
C ILE A 95 1.48 1.78 1.91
N SER A 96 0.59 1.50 0.98
CA SER A 96 -0.43 2.44 0.51
C SER A 96 -1.82 1.96 0.96
N VAL A 97 -2.49 2.74 1.82
CA VAL A 97 -3.84 2.44 2.28
C VAL A 97 -4.84 3.24 1.46
N GLN A 98 -5.72 2.52 0.77
CA GLN A 98 -6.62 3.06 -0.24
C GLN A 98 -8.09 2.92 0.17
N ALA A 99 -8.98 3.60 -0.57
CA ALA A 99 -10.43 3.46 -0.41
C ALA A 99 -10.87 1.99 -0.53
N PRO A 100 -11.93 1.58 0.21
CA PRO A 100 -12.56 0.30 -0.05
C PRO A 100 -13.03 0.26 -1.51
N VAL A 101 -12.82 -0.86 -2.19
CA VAL A 101 -13.35 -1.05 -3.56
C VAL A 101 -14.76 -1.64 -3.56
N ASP A 102 -15.26 -2.04 -2.40
CA ASP A 102 -16.60 -2.58 -2.23
C ASP A 102 -17.66 -1.53 -2.59
N SER A 103 -18.92 -1.97 -2.76
CA SER A 103 -20.09 -1.21 -3.21
C SER A 103 -20.50 -0.04 -2.29
N VAL A 104 -19.57 0.86 -2.02
CA VAL A 104 -19.72 2.00 -1.15
C VAL A 104 -20.28 3.16 -1.96
N VAL A 105 -21.44 3.64 -1.54
CA VAL A 105 -22.05 4.87 -2.06
C VAL A 105 -21.84 5.97 -1.04
N VAL A 106 -21.28 7.09 -1.50
CA VAL A 106 -21.13 8.29 -0.68
C VAL A 106 -22.23 9.27 -1.07
N VAL A 107 -23.02 9.70 -0.08
CA VAL A 107 -24.02 10.75 -0.22
C VAL A 107 -23.47 12.05 0.36
N GLN A 108 -23.25 13.04 -0.50
CA GLN A 108 -22.76 14.36 -0.10
C GLN A 108 -23.92 15.37 -0.06
N ARG A 109 -24.13 16.01 1.09
CA ARG A 109 -25.14 17.07 1.31
C ARG A 109 -24.47 18.31 1.88
N GLY A 110 -23.87 19.11 1.01
CA GLY A 110 -23.04 20.24 1.44
C GLY A 110 -21.76 19.75 2.12
N LEU A 111 -21.58 20.11 3.40
CA LEU A 111 -20.45 19.63 4.22
C LEU A 111 -20.74 18.29 4.90
N GLU A 112 -21.99 17.82 4.87
CA GLU A 112 -22.37 16.53 5.43
C GLU A 112 -22.05 15.43 4.43
N ARG A 113 -21.25 14.44 4.86
CA ARG A 113 -20.90 13.25 4.10
C ARG A 113 -21.41 12.02 4.83
N GLU A 114 -22.08 11.13 4.13
CA GLU A 114 -22.58 9.86 4.66
C GLU A 114 -22.17 8.72 3.73
N SER A 115 -21.72 7.60 4.29
CA SER A 115 -21.29 6.43 3.52
C SER A 115 -22.27 5.27 3.69
N TYR A 116 -22.50 4.50 2.61
CA TYR A 116 -23.42 3.37 2.60
C TYR A 116 -22.80 2.19 1.90
N SER A 117 -23.00 0.98 2.43
CA SER A 117 -22.64 -0.27 1.74
C SER A 117 -23.87 -0.83 1.03
N CYS A 118 -23.81 -0.96 -0.30
CA CYS A 118 -24.97 -1.24 -1.15
C CYS A 118 -24.83 -2.57 -1.90
N THR A 119 -25.37 -3.64 -1.33
CA THR A 119 -25.43 -4.98 -1.96
C THR A 119 -26.66 -5.78 -1.50
N PRO A 120 -27.79 -5.81 -2.25
CA PRO A 120 -28.26 -4.90 -3.30
C PRO A 120 -28.95 -3.63 -2.76
N ASN A 121 -29.36 -3.64 -1.49
CA ASN A 121 -29.93 -2.49 -0.79
C ASN A 121 -28.83 -1.79 0.00
N CYS A 122 -28.92 -0.47 0.13
CA CYS A 122 -27.95 0.32 0.88
C CYS A 122 -28.20 0.23 2.39
N GLN A 123 -27.16 -0.14 3.13
CA GLN A 123 -27.13 -0.10 4.59
C GLN A 123 -26.14 0.97 5.06
N PRO A 124 -26.41 1.66 6.18
CA PRO A 124 -25.47 2.62 6.78
C PRO A 124 -24.10 2.00 6.98
N SER A 125 -23.04 2.71 6.59
CA SER A 125 -21.65 2.33 6.81
C SER A 125 -20.88 3.51 7.34
N ILE A 126 -19.96 3.27 8.27
CA ILE A 126 -19.16 4.33 8.86
C ILE A 126 -17.79 4.31 8.21
N LEU A 127 -17.40 5.40 7.54
CA LEU A 127 -16.07 5.55 6.95
C LEU A 127 -15.38 6.83 7.42
N LEU A 128 -14.06 6.84 7.33
CA LEU A 128 -13.27 8.03 7.60
C LEU A 128 -13.68 9.18 6.65
N GLY A 129 -14.01 10.31 7.27
CA GLY A 129 -14.45 11.52 6.59
C GLY A 129 -15.96 11.64 6.41
N ASP A 130 -16.77 10.72 6.95
CA ASP A 130 -18.20 10.98 7.16
C ASP A 130 -18.42 12.11 8.18
N SER A 131 -19.60 12.74 8.17
CA SER A 131 -19.91 13.84 9.08
C SER A 131 -19.92 13.37 10.52
N GLY A 132 -19.49 14.24 11.44
CA GLY A 132 -19.38 13.88 12.86
C GLY A 132 -20.72 13.42 13.47
N ARG A 133 -21.83 14.02 13.02
CA ARG A 133 -23.18 13.63 13.46
C ARG A 133 -23.53 12.21 12.99
N TYR A 134 -23.40 11.93 11.70
CA TYR A 134 -23.70 10.60 11.14
C TYR A 134 -22.79 9.50 11.73
N PHE A 135 -21.50 9.79 11.86
CA PHE A 135 -20.51 8.89 12.45
C PHE A 135 -20.88 8.52 13.90
N SER A 136 -21.16 9.53 14.74
CA SER A 136 -21.44 9.31 16.16
C SER A 136 -22.78 8.60 16.40
N GLU A 137 -23.83 8.93 15.64
CA GLU A 137 -25.14 8.26 15.72
C GLU A 137 -25.04 6.79 15.32
N THR A 138 -24.44 6.49 14.16
CA THR A 138 -24.32 5.11 13.64
C THR A 138 -23.40 4.26 14.51
N ALA A 139 -22.28 4.83 15.00
CA ALA A 139 -21.37 4.14 15.91
C ALA A 139 -22.04 3.83 17.26
N GLY A 140 -22.83 4.78 17.78
CA GLY A 140 -23.61 4.58 19.01
C GLY A 140 -24.61 3.43 18.89
N GLN A 141 -25.31 3.32 17.77
CA GLN A 141 -26.22 2.19 17.50
C GLN A 141 -25.48 0.84 17.47
N ALA A 142 -24.33 0.79 16.79
CA ALA A 142 -23.50 -0.42 16.73
C ALA A 142 -22.98 -0.82 18.12
N GLN A 143 -22.52 0.15 18.92
CA GLN A 143 -22.03 -0.09 20.29
C GLN A 143 -23.15 -0.58 21.22
N ALA A 144 -24.34 0.01 21.16
CA ALA A 144 -25.50 -0.43 21.96
C ALA A 144 -25.94 -1.85 21.60
N ARG A 145 -25.90 -2.21 20.32
CA ARG A 145 -26.15 -3.59 19.87
C ARG A 145 -25.08 -4.55 20.39
N ASN A 146 -23.80 -4.15 20.29
CA ASN A 146 -22.69 -4.97 20.75
C ASN A 146 -22.73 -5.21 22.26
N SER A 147 -23.01 -4.18 23.06
CA SER A 147 -23.13 -4.33 24.52
C SER A 147 -24.25 -5.28 24.92
N THR A 148 -25.38 -5.26 24.22
CA THR A 148 -26.50 -6.19 24.42
C THR A 148 -26.13 -7.63 24.01
N ALA A 149 -25.26 -7.79 23.02
CA ALA A 149 -24.81 -9.10 22.54
C ALA A 149 -23.75 -9.74 23.46
N THR A 150 -22.90 -8.94 24.10
CA THR A 150 -21.78 -9.41 24.95
C THR A 150 -22.10 -9.46 26.43
N SER A 151 -23.23 -8.92 26.87
CA SER A 151 -23.71 -9.07 28.26
C SER A 151 -24.28 -10.47 28.47
N ARG A 152 -23.37 -11.42 28.73
CA ARG A 152 -23.65 -12.73 29.32
C ARG A 152 -22.80 -12.94 30.56
#